data_AF-A0A450WN16-F1
#
_entry.id   AF-A0A450WN16-F1
#
_cell.length_a   1.000
_cell.length_b   1.000
_cell.length_c   1.000
_cell.angle_alpha   90.00
_cell.angle_beta   90.00
_cell.angle_gamma   90.00
#
_symmetry.space_group_name_H-M   'P 1'
#
loop_
_entity.id
_entity.type
_entity.pdbx_description
1 polymer ?
#
loop_
_entity_poly.entity_id
_entity_poly.type
_entity_poly.pdbx_seq_one_letter_code
_entity_poly.pdbx_strand_id
1 'polypeptide(L)'
;MNKLQIPEFATYEEEATFWDNIDTTDFMPEDEEWFRFETPDKRAIRVSVLPEIAIELVKRARAQGVSIETLVNVFLIERIHKAV
;
A
#
# COMPACT_ATOMS: atom_id res chain seq x y z
N MET A 1 -24.23 11.29 12.80
CA MET A 1 -23.37 12.09 11.90
C MET A 1 -23.99 13.46 11.74
N ASN A 2 -23.33 14.49 12.25
CA ASN A 2 -23.76 15.86 12.02
C ASN A 2 -23.48 16.25 10.57
N LYS A 3 -24.34 17.08 9.97
CA LYS A 3 -24.07 17.66 8.65
C LYS A 3 -23.33 18.96 8.86
N LEU A 4 -22.14 19.08 8.27
CA LEU A 4 -21.37 20.32 8.28
C LEU A 4 -22.15 21.39 7.50
N GLN A 5 -22.58 22.45 8.18
CA GLN A 5 -23.24 23.59 7.57
C GLN A 5 -22.16 24.65 7.28
N ILE A 6 -21.80 24.81 6.02
CA ILE A 6 -20.79 25.78 5.59
C ILE A 6 -21.52 27.08 5.23
N PRO A 7 -21.26 28.20 5.93
CA PRO A 7 -21.85 29.50 5.61
C PRO A 7 -21.23 30.10 4.34
N GLU A 8 -21.87 31.10 3.74
CA GLU A 8 -21.24 31.92 2.70
C GLU A 8 -20.27 32.92 3.36
N PHE A 9 -19.01 32.91 2.94
CA PHE A 9 -17.98 33.80 3.45
C PHE A 9 -17.85 35.04 2.58
N ALA A 10 -17.76 36.22 3.19
CA ALA A 10 -17.54 37.46 2.47
C ALA A 10 -16.04 37.69 2.20
N THR A 11 -15.17 37.13 3.04
CA THR A 11 -13.71 37.29 2.96
C THR A 11 -12.97 35.99 3.25
N TYR A 12 -11.74 35.89 2.74
CA TYR A 12 -10.85 34.75 2.98
C TYR A 12 -10.46 34.60 4.47
N GLU A 13 -10.30 35.71 5.20
CA GLU A 13 -9.96 35.66 6.64
C GLU A 13 -11.08 35.06 7.49
N GLU A 14 -12.34 35.32 7.12
CA GLU A 14 -13.50 34.71 7.78
C GLU A 14 -13.59 33.19 7.51
N GLU A 15 -13.29 32.77 6.28
CA GLU A 15 -13.22 31.36 5.91
C GLU A 15 -12.10 30.63 6.69
N ALA A 16 -10.89 31.21 6.73
CA ALA A 16 -9.77 30.65 7.49
C ALA A 16 -10.11 30.52 8.98
N THR A 17 -10.73 31.56 9.56
CA THR A 17 -11.16 31.54 10.97
C THR A 17 -12.21 30.45 11.22
N PHE A 18 -13.12 30.20 10.28
CA PHE A 18 -14.11 29.12 10.42
C PHE A 18 -13.44 27.75 10.43
N TRP A 19 -12.52 27.48 9.49
CA TRP A 19 -11.82 26.20 9.42
C TRP A 19 -10.87 25.95 10.60
N ASP A 20 -10.24 27.00 11.14
CA ASP A 20 -9.34 26.88 12.29
C ASP A 20 -10.09 26.56 13.61
N ASN A 21 -11.38 26.90 13.70
CA ASN A 21 -12.17 26.76 14.93
C ASN A 21 -13.13 25.57 14.94
N ILE A 22 -13.20 24.79 13.85
CA ILE A 22 -14.08 23.61 13.78
C ILE A 22 -13.31 22.31 13.98
N ASP A 23 -13.85 21.44 14.83
CA ASP A 23 -13.38 20.06 14.91
C ASP A 23 -14.03 19.24 13.79
N THR A 24 -13.22 18.78 12.85
CA THR A 24 -13.70 17.99 11.71
C THR A 24 -14.04 16.55 12.11
N THR A 25 -13.57 16.09 13.28
CA THR A 25 -13.80 14.75 13.81
C THR A 25 -15.28 14.48 14.05
N ASP A 26 -16.05 15.48 14.50
CA ASP A 26 -17.50 15.38 14.76
C ASP A 26 -18.35 15.11 13.49
N PHE A 27 -17.76 15.29 12.31
CA PHE A 27 -18.39 15.12 11.01
C PHE A 27 -17.84 13.93 10.23
N MET A 28 -16.79 13.28 10.72
CA MET A 28 -16.21 12.07 10.13
C MET A 28 -17.00 10.84 10.58
N PRO A 29 -17.19 9.83 9.71
CA PRO A 29 -17.75 8.56 10.15
C PRO A 29 -16.76 7.85 11.09
N GLU A 30 -17.27 7.27 12.17
CA GLU A 30 -16.48 6.49 13.14
C GLU A 30 -16.14 5.07 12.65
N ASP A 31 -16.50 4.71 11.41
CA ASP A 31 -16.20 3.40 10.86
C ASP A 31 -14.73 3.28 10.42
N GLU A 32 -14.15 2.10 10.65
CA GLU A 32 -12.77 1.78 10.24
C GLU A 32 -12.56 1.82 8.72
N GLU A 33 -13.62 2.05 7.93
CA GLU A 33 -13.57 2.15 6.47
C GLU A 33 -13.17 3.53 5.96
N TRP A 34 -13.35 4.60 6.75
CA TRP A 34 -13.03 5.97 6.30
C TRP A 34 -11.54 6.20 6.04
N PHE A 35 -10.67 5.43 6.72
CA PHE A 35 -9.23 5.57 6.57
C PHE A 35 -8.53 4.22 6.66
N ARG A 36 -8.50 3.49 5.55
CA ARG A 36 -7.74 2.24 5.41
C ARG A 36 -6.58 2.43 4.45
N PHE A 37 -5.35 2.27 4.96
CA PHE A 37 -4.24 1.99 4.07
C PHE A 37 -4.47 0.61 3.47
N GLU A 38 -4.55 0.52 2.14
CA GLU A 38 -4.34 -0.75 1.44
C GLU A 38 -2.86 -1.14 1.61
N THR A 39 -2.49 -1.59 2.79
CA THR A 39 -1.28 -2.39 2.94
C THR A 39 -1.62 -3.75 2.39
N PRO A 40 -0.98 -4.23 1.31
CA PRO A 40 -1.14 -5.61 0.94
C PRO A 40 -0.67 -6.43 2.15
N ASP A 41 -1.59 -7.13 2.81
CA ASP A 41 -1.29 -8.18 3.80
C ASP A 41 -0.59 -9.38 3.14
N LYS A 42 0.22 -9.15 2.11
CA LYS A 42 1.08 -10.14 1.48
C LYS A 42 2.25 -10.36 2.41
N ARG A 43 2.02 -11.13 3.47
CA ARG A 43 3.09 -11.67 4.31
C ARG A 43 4.05 -12.42 3.40
N ALA A 44 5.24 -11.87 3.19
CA ALA A 44 6.28 -12.53 2.44
C ALA A 44 6.58 -13.90 3.09
N ILE A 45 6.39 -14.98 2.34
CA ILE A 45 6.74 -16.32 2.79
C ILE A 45 8.26 -16.46 2.64
N ARG A 46 8.94 -16.74 3.74
CA ARG A 46 10.39 -17.01 3.73
C ARG A 46 10.61 -18.49 3.44
N VAL A 47 11.35 -18.76 2.37
CA VAL A 47 11.75 -20.12 1.98
C VAL A 47 13.25 -20.24 2.10
N SER A 48 13.72 -21.24 2.82
CA SER A 48 15.14 -21.57 2.88
C SER A 48 15.60 -22.15 1.54
N VAL A 49 16.65 -21.57 0.97
CA VAL A 49 17.28 -22.03 -0.27
C VAL A 49 18.73 -22.39 0.00
N LEU A 50 19.26 -23.35 -0.77
CA LEU A 50 20.66 -23.74 -0.67
C LEU A 50 21.59 -22.58 -1.07
N PRO A 51 22.77 -22.42 -0.43
CA PRO A 51 23.69 -21.31 -0.71
C PRO A 51 24.08 -21.18 -2.18
N GLU A 52 24.35 -22.29 -2.85
CA GLU A 52 24.70 -22.35 -4.27
C GLU A 52 23.56 -21.87 -5.17
N ILE A 53 22.32 -22.16 -4.80
CA ILE A 53 21.13 -21.70 -5.52
C ILE A 53 20.96 -20.19 -5.31
N ALA A 54 21.15 -19.70 -4.09
CA ALA A 54 21.07 -18.27 -3.79
C ALA A 54 22.10 -17.46 -4.59
N ILE A 55 23.34 -17.94 -4.68
CA ILE A 55 24.41 -17.31 -5.49
C ILE A 55 24.01 -17.23 -6.96
N GLU A 56 23.45 -18.31 -7.50
CA GLU A 56 23.03 -18.35 -8.91
C GLU A 56 21.84 -17.44 -9.19
N LEU A 57 20.85 -17.39 -8.29
CA LEU A 57 19.71 -16.47 -8.38
C LEU A 57 20.16 -15.01 -8.38
N VAL A 58 21.11 -14.63 -7.53
CA VAL A 58 21.68 -13.27 -7.50
C VAL A 58 22.33 -12.93 -8.84
N LYS A 59 23.15 -13.83 -9.39
CA LYS A 59 23.83 -13.61 -10.68
C LYS A 59 22.83 -13.40 -11.81
N ARG A 60 21.82 -14.27 -11.90
CA ARG A 60 20.79 -14.20 -12.94
C ARG A 60 19.91 -12.97 -12.82
N ALA A 61 19.45 -12.66 -11.61
CA ALA A 61 18.63 -11.48 -11.35
C ALA A 61 19.36 -10.19 -11.77
N ARG A 62 20.66 -10.08 -11.42
CA ARG A 62 21.51 -8.96 -11.86
C ARG A 62 21.68 -8.89 -13.37
N ALA A 63 21.96 -10.02 -14.02
CA ALA A 63 22.11 -10.07 -15.47
C ALA A 63 20.84 -9.68 -16.23
N GLN A 64 19.67 -9.94 -15.64
CA GLN A 64 18.36 -9.61 -16.21
C GLN A 64 17.81 -8.24 -15.76
N GLY A 65 18.49 -7.55 -14.84
CA GLY A 65 18.04 -6.26 -14.31
C GLY A 65 16.76 -6.33 -13.47
N VAL A 66 16.46 -7.49 -12.87
CA VAL A 66 15.25 -7.71 -12.05
C VAL A 66 15.60 -8.05 -10.60
N SER A 67 14.62 -7.97 -9.70
CA SER A 67 14.81 -8.44 -8.32
C SER A 67 14.87 -9.96 -8.24
N ILE A 68 15.53 -10.49 -7.21
CA ILE A 68 15.56 -11.94 -6.92
C ILE A 68 14.13 -12.46 -6.71
N GLU A 69 13.29 -11.70 -6.01
CA GLU A 69 11.88 -12.02 -5.79
C GLU A 69 11.12 -12.18 -7.11
N THR A 70 11.32 -11.25 -8.05
CA THR A 70 10.67 -11.31 -9.37
C THR A 70 11.10 -12.58 -10.11
N LEU A 71 12.40 -12.85 -10.16
CA LEU A 71 12.95 -14.01 -10.83
C LEU A 71 12.41 -15.33 -10.24
N VAL A 72 12.38 -15.43 -8.91
CA VAL A 72 11.87 -16.61 -8.21
C VAL A 72 10.38 -16.80 -8.48
N ASN A 73 9.57 -15.75 -8.40
CA ASN A 73 8.14 -15.85 -8.68
C ASN A 73 7.85 -16.31 -10.11
N VAL A 74 8.56 -15.77 -11.12
CA VAL A 74 8.42 -16.21 -12.51
C VAL A 74 8.74 -17.70 -12.65
N PHE A 75 9.87 -18.16 -12.08
CA PHE A 75 10.23 -19.58 -12.13
C PHE A 75 9.22 -20.48 -11.43
N LEU A 76 8.68 -20.07 -10.28
CA LEU A 76 7.66 -20.83 -9.56
C LEU A 76 6.37 -20.90 -10.37
N ILE A 77 5.90 -19.78 -10.94
CA ILE A 77 4.71 -19.72 -11.80
C ILE A 77 4.87 -20.65 -13.01
N GLU A 78 6.01 -20.58 -13.71
CA GLU A 78 6.29 -21.45 -14.86
C GLU A 78 6.27 -22.93 -14.49
N ARG A 79 6.77 -23.29 -13.30
CA ARG A 79 6.80 -24.68 -12.83
C ARG A 79 5.44 -25.17 -12.39
N ILE A 80 4.66 -24.33 -11.70
CA ILE A 80 3.30 -24.66 -11.28
C ILE A 80 2.41 -24.85 -12.51
N HIS A 81 2.47 -23.97 -13.51
CA HIS A 81 1.68 -24.10 -14.74
C HIS A 81 2.05 -25.31 -15.60
N LYS A 82 3.30 -25.80 -15.55
CA LYS A 82 3.73 -27.01 -16.26
C LYS A 82 3.41 -28.32 -15.52
N ALA A 83 3.12 -28.24 -14.22
CA ALA A 83 2.83 -29.41 -13.38
C ALA A 83 1.34 -29.77 -13.35
N VAL A 84 0.49 -28.95 -13.97
CA VAL A 84 -0.94 -29.18 -14.24
C VAL A 84 -1.10 -29.65 -15.68
#